data_AF-A0A4Q3UCI0-F1
#
_entry.id   AF-A0A4Q3UCI0-F1
#
_cell.length_a   1.000
_cell.length_b   1.000
_cell.length_c   1.000
_cell.angle_alpha   90.00
_cell.angle_beta   90.00
_cell.angle_gamma   90.00
#
_symmetry.space_group_name_H-M   'P 1'
#
loop_
_entity.id
_entity.type
_entity.pdbx_description
1 polymer ?
#
loop_
_entity_poly.entity_id
_entity_poly.type
_entity_poly.pdbx_seq_one_letter_code
_entity_poly.pdbx_strand_id
1 'polypeptide(L)' 'MTCRAGLHVGITIGLRHADETLWNNGIKQNAVFLAEALRHCPNVASVALVNTTAVP' A
#
# COMPACT_ATOMS: atom_id res chain seq x y z
N MET A 1 -21.71 -15.32 -17.16
CA MET A 1 -20.92 -14.91 -15.98
C MET A 1 -19.82 -13.98 -16.47
N THR A 2 -19.94 -12.67 -16.27
CA THR A 2 -18.85 -11.74 -16.56
C THR A 2 -17.83 -11.83 -15.42
N CYS A 3 -16.61 -12.28 -15.71
CA CYS A 3 -15.49 -12.20 -14.78
C CYS A 3 -15.25 -10.72 -14.50
N ARG A 4 -15.65 -10.21 -13.33
CA ARG A 4 -15.20 -8.90 -12.86
C ARG A 4 -13.71 -9.08 -12.53
N ALA A 5 -12.82 -8.60 -13.40
CA ALA A 5 -11.40 -8.57 -13.10
C ALA A 5 -11.21 -7.83 -11.76
N GLY A 6 -10.55 -8.46 -10.80
CA GLY A 6 -10.37 -7.87 -9.47
C GLY A 6 -9.50 -6.61 -9.53
N LEU A 7 -9.75 -5.67 -8.62
CA LEU A 7 -9.05 -4.39 -8.55
C LEU A 7 -7.61 -4.59 -8.05
N HIS A 8 -6.64 -4.02 -8.75
CA HIS A 8 -5.25 -3.95 -8.30
C HIS A 8 -4.97 -2.55 -7.75
N VAL A 9 -4.48 -2.46 -6.52
CA VAL A 9 -4.26 -1.17 -5.83
C VAL A 9 -2.80 -0.99 -5.45
N GLY A 10 -2.21 0.14 -5.86
CA GLY A 10 -0.93 0.61 -5.37
C GLY A 10 -1.13 1.77 -4.41
N ILE A 11 -0.58 1.69 -3.20
CA ILE A 11 -0.57 2.77 -2.21
C ILE A 11 0.82 3.36 -2.18
N THR A 12 0.95 4.59 -2.66
CA THR A 12 2.25 5.27 -2.72
C THR A 12 2.65 5.78 -1.34
N ILE A 13 3.87 5.45 -0.93
CA ILE A 13 4.54 6.00 0.25
C ILE A 13 5.81 6.73 -0.22
N GLY A 14 6.33 7.61 0.64
CA GLY A 14 7.63 8.24 0.39
C GLY A 14 8.55 8.13 1.59
N LEU A 15 9.66 7.40 1.43
CA LEU A 15 10.75 7.39 2.39
C LEU A 15 11.66 8.61 2.16
N ARG A 16 12.08 9.28 3.23
CA ARG A 16 12.93 10.48 3.21
C ARG A 16 14.40 10.14 3.37
N HIS A 17 14.71 9.12 4.18
CA HIS A 17 16.06 8.63 4.46
C HIS A 17 16.05 7.09 4.57
N ALA A 18 17.18 6.44 4.32
CA ALA A 18 17.26 4.98 4.21
C ALA A 18 17.01 4.24 5.55
N ASP A 19 17.17 4.93 6.67
CA ASP A 19 16.88 4.44 8.02
C ASP A 19 15.43 4.72 8.46
N GLU A 20 14.65 5.40 7.62
CA GLU A 20 13.26 5.71 7.92
C GLU A 20 12.38 4.47 7.73
N THR A 21 11.76 4.02 8.81
CA THR A 21 10.80 2.92 8.75
C THR A 21 9.36 3.41 8.63
N LEU A 22 8.45 2.53 8.19
CA LEU A 22 7.01 2.82 8.19
C LEU A 22 6.46 3.08 9.60
N TRP A 23 7.15 2.63 10.65
CA TRP A 23 6.71 2.76 12.04
C TRP A 23 7.10 4.09 12.67
N ASN A 24 8.03 4.82 12.07
CA ASN A 24 8.48 6.11 12.58
C ASN A 24 7.50 7.26 12.24
N ASN A 25 6.46 6.98 11.44
CA ASN A 25 5.53 7.99 10.93
C ASN A 25 4.09 7.47 10.90
N GLY A 26 3.17 8.11 11.63
CA GLY A 26 1.77 7.69 11.71
C GLY A 26 1.01 7.69 10.37
N ILE A 27 1.37 8.56 9.42
CA ILE A 27 0.76 8.55 8.08
C ILE A 27 1.19 7.30 7.29
N LYS A 28 2.42 6.83 7.48
CA LYS A 28 2.90 5.59 6.84
C LYS A 28 2.27 4.35 7.46
N GLN A 29 2.02 4.38 8.77
CA GLN A 29 1.24 3.34 9.44
C GLN A 29 -0.19 3.28 8.90
N ASN A 30 -0.84 4.43 8.66
CA ASN A 30 -2.17 4.46 8.04
C ASN A 30 -2.17 3.81 6.65
N ALA A 31 -1.11 3.99 5.86
CA ALA A 31 -0.96 3.33 4.57
C ALA A 31 -0.89 1.78 4.71
N VAL A 32 -0.20 1.29 5.74
CA VAL A 32 -0.14 -0.16 6.07
C VAL A 32 -1.53 -0.67 6.45
N PHE A 33 -2.25 0.01 7.33
CA PHE A 33 -3.60 -0.39 7.74
C PHE A 33 -4.61 -0.33 6.59
N LEU A 34 -4.52 0.68 5.72
CA LEU A 34 -5.33 0.77 4.53
C LEU A 34 -5.04 -0.39 3.57
N ALA A 35 -3.77 -0.75 3.38
CA ALA A 35 -3.39 -1.89 2.55
C ALA A 35 -4.05 -3.18 3.06
N GLU A 36 -4.01 -3.38 4.38
CA GLU A 36 -4.60 -4.55 5.01
C GLU A 36 -6.13 -4.56 4.90
N ALA A 37 -6.79 -3.42 5.13
CA ALA A 37 -8.23 -3.31 4.94
C ALA A 37 -8.66 -3.65 3.51
N LEU A 38 -7.92 -3.16 2.50
CA LEU A 38 -8.21 -3.40 1.09
C LEU A 38 -8.01 -4.86 0.67
N ARG A 39 -7.03 -5.57 1.26
CA ARG A 39 -6.82 -7.02 0.99
C ARG A 39 -8.01 -7.88 1.40
N HIS A 40 -8.82 -7.42 2.34
CA HIS A 40 -10.02 -8.11 2.79
C HIS A 40 -11.26 -7.78 1.93
N CYS A 41 -11.15 -6.88 0.96
CA CYS A 41 -12.27 -6.56 0.07
C CYS A 41 -12.44 -7.64 -1.01
N PRO A 42 -13.64 -8.21 -1.18
CA PRO A 42 -13.87 -9.34 -2.11
C PRO A 42 -13.66 -9.00 -3.59
N ASN A 43 -13.59 -7.71 -3.94
CA ASN A 43 -13.35 -7.21 -5.29
C ASN A 43 -11.90 -6.77 -5.53
N VAL A 44 -11.00 -6.91 -4.56
CA VAL A 44 -9.59 -6.52 -4.68
C VAL A 44 -8.73 -7.74 -4.95
N ALA A 45 -8.02 -7.74 -6.07
CA ALA A 45 -7.12 -8.82 -6.47
C ALA A 45 -5.75 -8.72 -5.78
N SER A 46 -5.22 -7.51 -5.62
CA SER A 46 -3.92 -7.32 -4.97
C SER A 46 -3.75 -5.90 -4.44
N VAL A 47 -2.97 -5.75 -3.37
CA VAL A 47 -2.59 -4.45 -2.80
C VAL A 47 -1.08 -4.41 -2.54
N ALA A 48 -0.40 -3.39 -3.02
CA ALA A 48 1.02 -3.17 -2.80
C ALA A 48 1.30 -1.78 -2.19
N LEU A 49 2.26 -1.72 -1.27
CA LEU A 49 2.89 -0.45 -0.90
C LEU A 49 3.99 -0.16 -1.92
N VAL A 50 3.99 1.04 -2.48
CA VAL A 50 4.93 1.45 -3.53
C VAL A 50 5.70 2.65 -3.01
N ASN A 51 7.01 2.49 -2.83
CA ASN A 51 7.88 3.61 -2.54
C ASN A 51 8.26 4.32 -3.84
N THR A 52 7.87 5.58 -3.99
CA THR A 52 8.13 6.37 -5.20
C THR A 52 9.27 7.36 -5.02
N THR A 53 9.98 7.33 -3.90
CA THR A 53 11.19 8.15 -3.69
C THR A 53 12.44 7.42 -4.18
N ALA A 54 13.54 8.16 -4.30
CA ALA A 54 14.85 7.59 -4.63
C ALA A 54 15.51 6.84 -3.45
N VAL A 55 14.84 6.81 -2.30
CA VAL A 55 15.30 6.10 -1.11
C VAL A 55 14.90 4.63 -1.26
N PRO A 56 15.83 3.67 -1.20
CA PRO A 56 15.51 2.24 -1.36
C PRO A 56 14.65 1.70 -0.22
#